data_AF-A0AA95Z2Q8-F1
#
_entry.id   AF-A0AA95Z2Q8-F1
#
_cell.length_a   1.000
_cell.length_b   1.000
_cell.length_c   1.000
_cell.angle_alpha   90.00
_cell.angle_beta   90.00
_cell.angle_gamma   90.00
#
_symmetry.space_group_name_H-M   'P 1'
#
loop_
_entity.id
_entity.type
_entity.pdbx_description
1 polymer ?
#
loop_
_entity_poly.entity_id
_entity_poly.type
_entity_poly.pdbx_seq_one_letter_code
_entity_poly.pdbx_strand_id
1 'polypeptide(L)'
;MFTGPGFLMSIAFLDPGNLEGDLQAGAIAGYSLLWLLLWATIMGLLIQLLSARVGVATGKHLAELCREEYPNWARVLLWIMAEVALIGADIQEVIGSAIAIQILSRGVLPLWVGVVITASDCFFFLFLENYGVRKLEAVFAVLISTMALSFAWLFGDAKPNGKELLIGLLLPRLSSKTIRQAVGVVGCVIMPHNVFLHSALVQSRKIDPNKKVQVQEALNYYSIESTIALFVSFMINLFVTTVFAKGFYGSKQAGTIGLVNAGQYLQEKYGGGLLPILYIWGIGLLAAGQSSTITGTYAGQFIMGGFLDLRMKKWLRALITRSFAIVPTMIIALIFNKSETTLDILNEWLNVLQSMQIPFALIPLLTLVSKEQVMGVFKIGPVMERVSWAVAALVIVINGYLLLDFFMAEVNGLLLGLFVCTVTMAYLAFVIYLISRDGAICSTLLRRLCNTWK
;
A
#
# COMPACT_ATOMS: atom_id res chain seq x y z
N MET A 1 9.22 7.45 24.80
CA MET A 1 8.27 6.43 24.32
C MET A 1 8.81 5.83 23.03
N PHE A 2 8.78 4.50 22.96
CA PHE A 2 9.38 3.64 21.94
C PHE A 2 8.40 3.33 20.79
N THR A 3 7.80 4.36 20.19
CA THR A 3 6.80 4.21 19.12
C THR A 3 7.14 5.18 17.98
N GLY A 4 7.13 4.72 16.74
CA GLY A 4 7.41 5.55 15.56
C GLY A 4 7.37 4.77 14.24
N PRO A 5 8.36 3.93 13.92
CA PRO A 5 8.49 3.32 12.60
C PRO A 5 7.31 2.42 12.21
N GLY A 6 6.79 1.63 13.15
CA GLY A 6 5.66 0.73 12.89
C GLY A 6 4.35 1.50 12.68
N PHE A 7 4.13 2.55 13.46
CA PHE A 7 2.98 3.44 13.31
C PHE A 7 3.03 4.29 12.04
N LEU A 8 4.21 4.83 11.69
CA LEU A 8 4.36 5.57 10.43
C LEU A 8 4.06 4.69 9.22
N MET A 9 4.50 3.44 9.26
CA MET A 9 4.21 2.45 8.23
C MET A 9 2.72 2.08 8.20
N SER A 10 2.08 1.89 9.35
CA SER A 10 0.66 1.49 9.39
C SER A 10 -0.29 2.58 8.91
N ILE A 11 0.10 3.86 8.96
CA ILE A 11 -0.68 4.96 8.38
C ILE A 11 -0.80 4.81 6.86
N ALA A 12 0.20 4.23 6.19
CA ALA A 12 0.12 3.98 4.76
C ALA A 12 -0.93 2.91 4.40
N PHE A 13 -1.40 2.10 5.35
CA PHE A 13 -2.54 1.18 5.15
C PHE A 13 -3.91 1.87 5.28
N LEU A 14 -3.90 3.16 5.62
CA LEU A 14 -5.08 4.02 5.80
C LEU A 14 -5.10 5.15 4.78
N ASP A 15 -4.28 5.06 3.73
CA ASP A 15 -4.24 6.03 2.66
C ASP A 15 -5.56 6.01 1.85
N PRO A 16 -5.85 7.07 1.09
CA PRO A 16 -7.09 7.14 0.32
C PRO A 16 -7.31 5.96 -0.63
N GLY A 17 -6.23 5.41 -1.21
CA GLY A 17 -6.30 4.25 -2.10
C GLY A 17 -6.78 2.97 -1.39
N ASN A 18 -6.24 2.66 -0.21
CA ASN A 18 -6.71 1.55 0.60
C ASN A 18 -8.16 1.74 1.06
N LEU A 19 -8.50 2.94 1.54
CA LEU A 19 -9.85 3.25 2.01
C LEU A 19 -10.89 3.10 0.90
N GLU A 20 -10.56 3.54 -0.33
CA GLU A 20 -11.42 3.39 -1.50
C GLU A 20 -11.61 1.92 -1.91
N GLY A 21 -10.53 1.13 -1.93
CA GLY A 21 -10.62 -0.31 -2.21
C GLY A 21 -11.49 -1.04 -1.18
N ASP A 22 -11.32 -0.73 0.11
CA ASP A 22 -12.04 -1.35 1.20
C ASP A 22 -13.53 -0.98 1.22
N LEU A 23 -13.88 0.29 0.97
CA LEU A 23 -15.28 0.71 0.89
C LEU A 23 -15.98 0.12 -0.35
N GLN A 24 -15.29 0.00 -1.49
CA GLN A 24 -15.81 -0.64 -2.70
C GLN A 24 -16.03 -2.15 -2.47
N ALA A 25 -15.07 -2.81 -1.82
CA ALA A 25 -15.19 -4.21 -1.44
C ALA A 25 -16.40 -4.44 -0.52
N GLY A 26 -16.59 -3.57 0.48
CA GLY A 26 -17.76 -3.63 1.36
C GLY A 26 -19.07 -3.40 0.62
N ALA A 27 -19.16 -2.36 -0.21
CA ALA A 27 -20.38 -2.02 -0.94
C ALA A 27 -20.80 -3.11 -1.95
N ILE A 28 -19.85 -3.71 -2.67
CA ILE A 28 -20.15 -4.67 -3.73
C ILE A 28 -20.26 -6.10 -3.19
N ALA A 29 -19.37 -6.49 -2.28
CA ALA A 29 -19.25 -7.87 -1.80
C ALA A 29 -19.84 -8.10 -0.40
N GLY A 30 -20.30 -7.04 0.27
CA GLY A 30 -20.86 -7.13 1.61
C GLY A 30 -19.83 -7.64 2.61
N TYR A 31 -20.24 -8.57 3.47
CA TYR A 31 -19.33 -9.18 4.46
C TYR A 31 -18.50 -10.35 3.91
N SER A 32 -18.64 -10.72 2.63
CA SER A 32 -17.99 -11.92 2.08
C SER A 32 -16.48 -11.81 1.91
N LEU A 33 -15.92 -10.59 1.87
CA LEU A 33 -14.49 -10.33 1.70
C LEU A 33 -13.76 -9.98 3.01
N LEU A 34 -14.45 -9.97 4.16
CA LEU A 34 -13.82 -9.61 5.44
C LEU A 34 -12.70 -10.58 5.85
N TRP A 35 -12.87 -11.88 5.59
CA TRP A 35 -11.81 -12.87 5.81
C TRP A 35 -10.58 -12.56 4.94
N LEU A 36 -10.79 -12.08 3.72
CA LEU A 36 -9.70 -11.75 2.81
C LEU A 36 -8.98 -10.49 3.26
N LEU A 37 -9.70 -9.47 3.75
CA LEU A 37 -9.11 -8.28 4.38
C LEU A 37 -8.22 -8.67 5.56
N LEU A 38 -8.69 -9.57 6.44
CA LEU A 38 -7.91 -10.09 7.56
C LEU A 38 -6.64 -10.81 7.08
N TRP A 39 -6.77 -11.77 6.17
CA TRP A 39 -5.63 -12.53 5.65
C TRP A 39 -4.66 -11.66 4.86
N ALA A 40 -5.15 -10.69 4.07
CA ALA A 40 -4.33 -9.70 3.38
C ALA A 40 -3.51 -8.88 4.38
N THR A 41 -4.13 -8.42 5.48
CA THR A 41 -3.42 -7.68 6.53
C THR A 41 -2.36 -8.57 7.20
N ILE A 42 -2.65 -9.85 7.46
CA ILE A 42 -1.67 -10.80 8.01
C ILE A 42 -0.50 -11.02 7.04
N MET A 43 -0.77 -11.17 5.75
CA MET A 43 0.26 -11.28 4.71
C MET A 43 1.11 -10.00 4.63
N GLY A 44 0.46 -8.84 4.70
CA GLY A 44 1.12 -7.54 4.79
C GLY A 44 2.03 -7.45 6.01
N LEU A 45 1.53 -7.83 7.20
CA LEU A 45 2.33 -7.89 8.43
C LEU A 45 3.55 -8.79 8.26
N LEU A 46 3.40 -10.00 7.70
CA LEU A 46 4.52 -10.89 7.44
C LEU A 46 5.60 -10.21 6.58
N ILE A 47 5.22 -9.62 5.45
CA ILE A 47 6.14 -8.92 4.54
C ILE A 47 6.83 -7.75 5.26
N GLN A 48 6.08 -6.99 6.04
CA GLN A 48 6.60 -5.85 6.79
C GLN A 48 7.59 -6.28 7.88
N LEU A 49 7.33 -7.38 8.58
CA LEU A 49 8.26 -7.95 9.55
C LEU A 49 9.56 -8.45 8.90
N LEU A 50 9.46 -9.01 7.69
CA LEU A 50 10.65 -9.41 6.93
C LEU A 50 11.46 -8.19 6.50
N SER A 51 10.80 -7.14 6.02
CA SER A 51 11.43 -5.86 5.66
C SER A 51 12.14 -5.21 6.84
N ALA A 52 11.46 -5.10 7.98
CA ALA A 52 12.06 -4.62 9.23
C ALA A 52 13.26 -5.48 9.64
N ARG A 53 13.15 -6.81 9.49
CA ARG A 53 14.24 -7.72 9.83
C ARG A 53 15.49 -7.48 8.99
N VAL A 54 15.35 -7.25 7.69
CA VAL A 54 16.49 -6.89 6.82
C VAL A 54 17.18 -5.64 7.32
N GLY A 55 16.43 -4.57 7.55
CA GLY A 55 16.98 -3.29 7.97
C GLY A 55 17.73 -3.37 9.31
N VAL A 56 17.17 -4.11 10.27
CA VAL A 56 17.74 -4.23 11.62
C VAL A 56 18.94 -5.19 11.66
N ALA A 57 18.88 -6.31 10.93
CA ALA A 57 19.93 -7.32 10.96
C ALA A 57 21.17 -6.90 10.16
N THR A 58 20.99 -6.24 9.02
CA THR A 58 22.09 -5.86 8.12
C THR A 58 22.62 -4.46 8.38
N GLY A 59 21.82 -3.59 9.00
CA GLY A 59 22.13 -2.16 9.12
C GLY A 59 22.08 -1.40 7.79
N LYS A 60 21.55 -2.03 6.73
CA LYS A 60 21.34 -1.45 5.39
C LYS A 60 19.90 -1.66 4.97
N HIS A 61 19.34 -0.73 4.19
CA HIS A 61 17.95 -0.85 3.76
C HIS A 61 17.85 -1.68 2.47
N LEU A 62 16.65 -2.16 2.14
CA LEU A 62 16.44 -3.10 1.05
C LEU A 62 17.02 -2.59 -0.29
N ALA A 63 16.85 -1.30 -0.60
CA ALA A 63 17.38 -0.71 -1.83
C ALA A 63 18.92 -0.71 -1.91
N GLU A 64 19.64 -0.53 -0.79
CA GLU A 64 21.11 -0.62 -0.73
C GLU A 64 21.59 -2.05 -0.97
N LEU A 65 20.92 -3.02 -0.34
CA LEU A 65 21.23 -4.43 -0.54
C LEU A 65 20.95 -4.87 -1.98
N CYS A 66 19.85 -4.41 -2.58
CA CYS A 66 19.59 -4.64 -3.99
C CYS A 66 20.69 -4.04 -4.88
N ARG A 67 21.26 -2.89 -4.52
CA ARG A 67 22.39 -2.32 -5.25
C ARG A 67 23.66 -3.17 -5.15
N GLU A 68 23.92 -3.76 -3.99
CA GLU A 68 25.12 -4.58 -3.76
C GLU A 68 25.02 -5.97 -4.43
N GLU A 69 23.80 -6.50 -4.54
CA GLU A 69 23.57 -7.88 -4.98
C GLU A 69 23.19 -8.01 -6.47
N TYR A 70 22.60 -6.97 -7.07
CA TYR A 70 22.17 -6.97 -8.48
C TYR A 70 23.14 -6.17 -9.39
N PRO A 71 23.35 -6.62 -10.64
CA PRO A 71 24.18 -5.92 -11.61
C PRO A 71 23.56 -4.58 -12.00
N ASN A 72 24.39 -3.68 -12.50
CA ASN A 72 23.99 -2.29 -12.81
C ASN A 72 22.69 -2.18 -13.61
N TRP A 73 22.48 -3.02 -14.63
CA TRP A 73 21.28 -2.98 -15.46
C TRP A 73 20.02 -3.38 -14.68
N ALA A 74 20.07 -4.46 -13.88
CA ALA A 74 18.93 -4.96 -13.12
C ALA A 74 18.59 -4.01 -11.97
N ARG A 75 19.61 -3.44 -11.33
CA ARG A 75 19.49 -2.42 -10.30
C ARG A 75 18.76 -1.17 -10.81
N VAL A 76 19.15 -0.67 -12.00
CA VAL A 76 18.48 0.50 -12.60
C VAL A 76 17.04 0.17 -12.97
N LEU A 77 16.76 -1.03 -13.48
CA LEU A 77 15.40 -1.44 -13.79
C LEU A 77 14.51 -1.56 -12.53
N LEU A 78 15.04 -2.15 -11.44
CA LEU A 78 14.36 -2.19 -10.15
C LEU A 78 14.10 -0.78 -9.60
N TRP A 79 15.04 0.15 -9.78
CA TRP A 79 14.85 1.55 -9.40
C TRP A 79 13.71 2.20 -10.19
N ILE A 80 13.69 2.07 -11.52
CA ILE A 80 12.60 2.60 -12.36
C ILE A 80 11.25 2.05 -11.90
N MET A 81 11.17 0.74 -11.67
CA MET A 81 9.95 0.08 -11.18
C MET A 81 9.49 0.63 -9.83
N ALA A 82 10.41 0.79 -8.88
CA ALA A 82 10.11 1.36 -7.57
C ALA A 82 9.68 2.84 -7.64
N GLU A 83 10.27 3.63 -8.54
CA GLU A 83 9.85 5.02 -8.79
C GLU A 83 8.46 5.11 -9.42
N VAL A 84 8.16 4.23 -10.38
CA VAL A 84 6.83 4.16 -11.00
C VAL A 84 5.78 3.79 -9.95
N ALA A 85 6.06 2.82 -9.08
CA ALA A 85 5.19 2.47 -7.95
C ALA A 85 4.95 3.67 -7.02
N LEU A 86 6.01 4.44 -6.74
CA LEU A 86 5.92 5.62 -5.89
C LEU A 86 5.06 6.72 -6.53
N ILE A 87 5.28 7.02 -7.81
CA ILE A 87 4.48 8.03 -8.54
C ILE A 87 3.02 7.59 -8.63
N GLY A 88 2.75 6.30 -8.82
CA GLY A 88 1.38 5.78 -8.82
C GLY A 88 0.65 6.00 -7.49
N ALA A 89 1.32 5.76 -6.37
CA ALA A 89 0.75 5.99 -5.04
C ALA A 89 0.56 7.49 -4.79
N ASP A 90 1.54 8.31 -5.18
CA ASP A 90 1.50 9.77 -5.12
C ASP A 90 0.26 10.33 -5.86
N ILE A 91 -0.08 9.79 -7.05
CA ILE A 91 -1.30 10.16 -7.78
C ILE A 91 -2.57 9.86 -6.95
N GLN A 92 -2.67 8.66 -6.34
CA GLN A 92 -3.83 8.30 -5.51
C GLN A 92 -3.98 9.24 -4.30
N GLU A 93 -2.88 9.66 -3.70
CA GLU A 93 -2.89 10.63 -2.59
C GLU A 93 -3.36 12.02 -3.02
N VAL A 94 -2.91 12.50 -4.18
CA VAL A 94 -3.31 13.78 -4.75
C VAL A 94 -4.81 13.77 -5.04
N ILE A 95 -5.32 12.67 -5.62
CA ILE A 95 -6.76 12.48 -5.88
C ILE A 95 -7.54 12.48 -4.57
N GLY A 96 -7.13 11.66 -3.59
CA GLY A 96 -7.80 11.58 -2.29
C GLY A 96 -7.84 12.91 -1.54
N SER A 97 -6.74 13.67 -1.56
CA SER A 97 -6.64 14.98 -0.93
C SER A 97 -7.47 16.04 -1.67
N ALA A 98 -7.50 16.01 -3.01
CA ALA A 98 -8.36 16.88 -3.80
C ALA A 98 -9.85 16.61 -3.54
N ILE A 99 -10.24 15.33 -3.45
CA ILE A 99 -11.60 14.90 -3.08
C ILE A 99 -11.93 15.36 -1.65
N ALA A 100 -10.99 15.24 -0.70
CA ALA A 100 -11.19 15.73 0.66
C ALA A 100 -11.50 17.24 0.68
N ILE A 101 -10.77 18.05 -0.08
CA ILE A 101 -11.00 19.49 -0.21
C ILE A 101 -12.37 19.79 -0.85
N GLN A 102 -12.76 19.01 -1.87
CA GLN A 102 -14.08 19.12 -2.49
C GLN A 102 -15.20 18.80 -1.47
N ILE A 103 -15.04 17.77 -0.66
CA ILE A 103 -15.99 17.39 0.40
C ILE A 103 -16.08 18.48 1.47
N LEU A 104 -14.95 18.99 1.95
CA LEU A 104 -14.89 20.02 3.00
C LEU A 104 -15.48 21.36 2.54
N SER A 105 -15.36 21.67 1.25
CA SER A 105 -15.97 22.86 0.63
C SER A 105 -17.43 22.65 0.22
N ARG A 106 -18.06 21.52 0.57
CA ARG A 106 -19.43 21.15 0.16
C ARG A 106 -19.65 21.19 -1.36
N GLY A 107 -18.61 20.88 -2.12
CA GLY A 107 -18.63 20.89 -3.59
C GLY A 107 -18.49 22.28 -4.23
N VAL A 108 -18.24 23.34 -3.45
CA VAL A 108 -17.99 24.69 -4.01
C VAL A 108 -16.67 24.74 -4.78
N LEU A 109 -15.64 24.04 -4.29
CA LEU A 109 -14.37 23.94 -4.98
C LEU A 109 -14.39 22.74 -5.93
N PRO A 110 -14.20 22.93 -7.25
CA PRO A 110 -14.11 21.82 -8.19
C PRO A 110 -12.80 21.05 -7.97
N LEU A 111 -12.79 19.79 -8.41
CA LEU A 111 -11.67 18.88 -8.18
C LEU A 111 -10.32 19.42 -8.69
N TRP A 112 -10.30 20.08 -9.85
CA TRP A 112 -9.07 20.69 -10.38
C TRP A 112 -8.49 21.78 -9.46
N VAL A 113 -9.34 22.54 -8.75
CA VAL A 113 -8.89 23.51 -7.74
C VAL A 113 -8.31 22.76 -6.54
N GLY A 114 -8.95 21.66 -6.13
CA GLY A 114 -8.42 20.75 -5.11
C GLY A 114 -7.01 20.27 -5.47
N VAL A 115 -6.79 19.82 -6.70
CA VAL A 115 -5.47 19.35 -7.18
C VAL A 115 -4.42 20.48 -7.20
N VAL A 116 -4.80 21.71 -7.53
CA VAL A 116 -3.87 22.86 -7.47
C VAL A 116 -3.54 23.25 -6.02
N ILE A 117 -4.52 23.15 -5.11
CA ILE A 117 -4.29 23.36 -3.68
C ILE A 117 -3.34 22.28 -3.15
N THR A 118 -3.49 21.02 -3.58
CA THR A 118 -2.57 19.96 -3.16
C THR A 118 -1.18 20.07 -3.78
N ALA A 119 -1.05 20.70 -4.95
CA ALA A 119 0.27 21.10 -5.45
C ALA A 119 0.97 22.09 -4.49
N SER A 120 0.20 23.00 -3.89
CA SER A 120 0.69 24.02 -2.97
C SER A 120 0.92 23.47 -1.56
N ASP A 121 0.10 22.52 -1.12
CA ASP A 121 0.22 21.90 0.20
C ASP A 121 1.56 21.16 0.38
N CYS A 122 2.09 20.55 -0.68
CA CYS A 122 3.37 19.86 -0.62
C CYS A 122 4.49 20.81 -0.19
N PHE A 123 4.49 22.04 -0.71
CA PHE A 123 5.46 23.07 -0.29
C PHE A 123 5.25 23.50 1.16
N PHE A 124 3.99 23.64 1.59
CA PHE A 124 3.66 23.97 2.97
C PHE A 124 4.11 22.86 3.93
N PHE A 125 3.92 21.59 3.58
CA PHE A 125 4.34 20.46 4.39
C PHE A 125 5.85 20.24 4.39
N LEU A 126 6.54 20.44 3.27
CA LEU A 126 8.00 20.47 3.23
C LEU A 126 8.56 21.58 4.13
N PHE A 127 7.89 22.73 4.17
CA PHE A 127 8.23 23.81 5.09
C PHE A 127 7.96 23.42 6.55
N LEU A 128 6.83 22.76 6.83
CA LEU A 128 6.49 22.27 8.16
C LEU A 128 7.39 21.11 8.64
N GLU A 129 7.97 20.32 7.73
CA GLU A 129 8.93 19.26 8.06
C GLU A 129 10.17 19.85 8.77
N ASN A 130 10.58 21.08 8.38
CA ASN A 130 11.67 21.79 9.06
C ASN A 130 11.33 22.13 10.52
N TYR A 131 10.05 22.18 10.90
CA TYR A 131 9.57 22.41 12.28
C TYR A 131 9.61 21.16 13.17
N GLY A 132 9.89 19.99 12.58
CA GLY A 132 10.13 18.74 13.28
C GLY A 132 9.11 17.64 12.99
N VAL A 133 9.58 16.58 12.32
CA VAL A 133 8.81 15.39 11.90
C VAL A 133 7.94 14.79 13.02
N ARG A 134 8.46 14.71 14.25
CA ARG A 134 7.74 14.14 15.39
C ARG A 134 6.45 14.89 15.76
N LYS A 135 6.41 16.21 15.56
CA LYS A 135 5.20 17.02 15.85
C LYS A 135 4.13 16.80 14.79
N LEU A 136 4.54 16.72 13.53
CA LEU A 136 3.68 16.39 12.39
C LEU A 136 3.07 15.00 12.51
N GLU A 137 3.89 13.98 12.81
CA GLU A 137 3.41 12.62 13.06
C GLU A 137 2.35 12.59 14.17
N ALA A 138 2.55 13.33 15.26
CA ALA A 138 1.58 13.41 16.36
C ALA A 138 0.25 14.05 15.91
N VAL A 139 0.29 15.09 15.08
CA VAL A 139 -0.92 15.73 14.52
C VAL A 139 -1.69 14.73 13.66
N PHE A 140 -1.03 14.02 12.74
CA PHE A 140 -1.70 13.02 11.90
C PHE A 140 -2.22 11.84 12.70
N ALA A 141 -1.47 11.36 13.69
CA ALA A 141 -1.94 10.32 14.60
C ALA A 141 -3.23 10.72 15.31
N VAL A 142 -3.37 11.98 15.75
CA VAL A 142 -4.61 12.49 16.35
C VAL A 142 -5.76 12.53 15.34
N LEU A 143 -5.52 13.02 14.12
CA LEU A 143 -6.55 13.10 13.07
C LEU A 143 -7.05 11.70 12.67
N ILE A 144 -6.13 10.78 12.41
CA ILE A 144 -6.45 9.38 12.08
C ILE A 144 -7.14 8.69 13.25
N SER A 145 -6.71 8.93 14.49
CA SER A 145 -7.38 8.37 15.67
C SER A 145 -8.81 8.90 15.81
N THR A 146 -9.04 10.17 15.48
CA THR A 146 -10.39 10.76 15.50
C THR A 146 -11.28 10.15 14.41
N MET A 147 -10.73 9.92 13.21
CA MET A 147 -11.41 9.18 12.15
C MET A 147 -11.75 7.75 12.60
N ALA A 148 -10.79 7.04 13.18
CA ALA A 148 -10.96 5.67 13.69
C ALA A 148 -12.05 5.57 14.75
N LEU A 149 -12.05 6.46 15.74
CA LEU A 149 -13.08 6.51 16.79
C LEU A 149 -14.46 6.82 16.24
N SER A 150 -14.53 7.67 15.22
CA SER A 150 -15.80 8.03 14.58
C SER A 150 -16.37 6.86 13.78
N PHE A 151 -15.54 6.13 13.03
CA PHE A 151 -15.98 4.89 12.36
C PHE A 151 -16.29 3.76 13.34
N ALA A 152 -15.59 3.67 14.46
CA ALA A 152 -15.93 2.72 15.53
C ALA A 152 -17.33 3.03 16.11
N TRP A 153 -17.65 4.31 16.32
CA TRP A 153 -18.98 4.73 16.75
C TRP A 153 -20.04 4.43 15.69
N LEU A 154 -19.78 4.75 14.41
CA LEU A 154 -20.66 4.43 13.28
C LEU A 154 -20.89 2.93 13.14
N PHE A 155 -19.86 2.11 13.34
CA PHE A 155 -19.97 0.66 13.35
C PHE A 155 -20.92 0.19 14.46
N GLY A 156 -20.81 0.76 15.66
CA GLY A 156 -21.72 0.48 16.77
C GLY A 156 -23.17 0.87 16.46
N ASP A 157 -23.38 2.08 15.94
CA ASP A 157 -24.71 2.60 15.61
C ASP A 157 -25.36 1.88 14.42
N ALA A 158 -24.53 1.49 13.44
CA ALA A 158 -24.97 0.66 12.33
C ALA A 158 -25.52 -0.69 12.78
N LYS A 159 -25.25 -1.16 14.01
CA LYS A 159 -25.70 -2.46 14.56
C LYS A 159 -25.56 -3.60 13.55
N PRO A 160 -24.35 -3.90 13.03
CA PRO A 160 -24.13 -5.01 12.11
C PRO A 160 -24.50 -6.33 12.80
N ASN A 161 -25.00 -7.29 12.02
CA ASN A 161 -25.28 -8.62 12.56
C ASN A 161 -23.95 -9.29 12.92
N GLY A 162 -23.63 -9.35 14.22
CA GLY A 162 -22.36 -9.89 14.71
C GLY A 162 -22.10 -11.34 14.26
N LYS A 163 -23.16 -12.13 14.04
CA LYS A 163 -23.03 -13.49 13.50
C LYS A 163 -22.56 -13.49 12.05
N GLU A 164 -23.14 -12.63 11.21
CA GLU A 164 -22.73 -12.50 9.80
C GLU A 164 -21.34 -11.92 9.65
N LEU A 165 -20.95 -10.98 10.53
CA LEU A 165 -19.61 -10.42 10.55
C LEU A 165 -18.56 -11.47 10.93
N LEU A 166 -18.80 -12.26 11.98
CA LEU A 166 -17.93 -13.37 12.36
C LEU A 166 -17.83 -14.43 11.27
N ILE A 167 -18.97 -14.77 10.64
CA ILE A 167 -19.00 -15.68 9.49
C ILE A 167 -18.20 -15.11 8.33
N GLY A 168 -18.36 -13.82 8.01
CA GLY A 168 -17.64 -13.16 6.93
C GLY A 168 -16.13 -13.04 7.17
N LEU A 169 -15.72 -12.97 8.44
CA LEU A 169 -14.32 -12.85 8.85
C LEU A 169 -13.60 -14.20 8.95
N LEU A 170 -14.33 -15.29 9.26
CA LEU A 170 -13.74 -16.62 9.45
C LEU A 170 -13.94 -17.58 8.26
N LEU A 171 -15.07 -17.48 7.54
CA LEU A 171 -15.41 -18.44 6.47
C LEU A 171 -15.12 -17.85 5.09
N PRO A 172 -14.19 -18.45 4.32
CA PRO A 172 -13.91 -18.00 2.97
C PRO A 172 -15.11 -18.26 2.06
N ARG A 173 -15.74 -17.17 1.59
CA ARG A 173 -16.82 -17.21 0.61
C ARG A 173 -16.43 -16.34 -0.58
N LEU A 174 -16.15 -16.99 -1.71
CA LEU A 174 -15.86 -16.32 -2.97
C LEU A 174 -16.98 -16.63 -3.96
N SER A 175 -17.47 -15.61 -4.64
CA SER A 175 -18.41 -15.73 -5.75
C SER A 175 -17.76 -15.17 -7.01
N SER A 176 -18.17 -15.64 -8.19
CA SER A 176 -17.60 -15.15 -9.45
C SER A 176 -17.72 -13.63 -9.63
N LYS A 177 -18.73 -13.01 -8.99
CA LYS A 177 -18.96 -11.56 -9.03
C LYS A 177 -18.05 -10.76 -8.09
N THR A 178 -17.43 -11.42 -7.11
CA THR A 178 -16.61 -10.76 -6.07
C THR A 178 -15.11 -10.98 -6.25
N ILE A 179 -14.69 -11.70 -7.30
CA ILE A 179 -13.27 -11.99 -7.55
C ILE A 179 -12.49 -10.71 -7.82
N ARG A 180 -13.02 -9.78 -8.63
CA ARG A 180 -12.32 -8.52 -8.95
C ARG A 180 -12.05 -7.69 -7.70
N GLN A 181 -13.04 -7.56 -6.82
CA GLN A 181 -12.93 -6.86 -5.55
C GLN A 181 -12.00 -7.61 -4.60
N ALA A 182 -12.04 -8.94 -4.58
CA ALA A 182 -11.12 -9.76 -3.81
C ALA A 182 -9.65 -9.49 -4.19
N VAL A 183 -9.37 -9.43 -5.50
CA VAL A 183 -8.02 -9.09 -5.97
C VAL A 183 -7.63 -7.66 -5.59
N GLY A 184 -8.55 -6.70 -5.73
CA GLY A 184 -8.35 -5.31 -5.30
C GLY A 184 -7.93 -5.21 -3.83
N VAL A 185 -8.68 -5.85 -2.91
CA VAL A 185 -8.37 -5.87 -1.47
C VAL A 185 -6.96 -6.41 -1.19
N VAL A 186 -6.54 -7.49 -1.87
CA VAL A 186 -5.19 -8.04 -1.68
C VAL A 186 -4.11 -7.12 -2.25
N GLY A 187 -4.37 -6.51 -3.40
CA GLY A 187 -3.46 -5.59 -4.07
C GLY A 187 -3.21 -4.31 -3.29
N CYS A 188 -4.27 -3.67 -2.77
CA CYS A 188 -4.17 -2.42 -2.02
C CYS A 188 -3.35 -2.60 -0.72
N VAL A 189 -3.53 -3.71 -0.02
CA VAL A 189 -2.88 -3.96 1.27
C VAL A 189 -1.36 -4.16 1.14
N ILE A 190 -0.86 -4.62 -0.02
CA ILE A 190 0.57 -4.91 -0.21
C ILE A 190 1.21 -3.85 -1.12
N MET A 191 1.59 -2.72 -0.51
CA MET A 191 2.24 -1.62 -1.22
C MET A 191 3.77 -1.83 -1.34
N PRO A 192 4.34 -1.86 -2.56
CA PRO A 192 5.76 -2.16 -2.78
C PRO A 192 6.71 -1.14 -2.13
N HIS A 193 6.40 0.16 -2.23
CA HIS A 193 7.24 1.22 -1.68
C HIS A 193 7.30 1.18 -0.14
N ASN A 194 6.26 0.68 0.53
CA ASN A 194 6.26 0.50 1.99
C ASN A 194 7.25 -0.57 2.43
N VAL A 195 7.50 -1.58 1.59
CA VAL A 195 8.54 -2.59 1.85
C VAL A 195 9.93 -1.93 1.90
N PHE A 196 10.24 -1.03 0.96
CA PHE A 196 11.51 -0.30 0.99
C PHE A 196 11.57 0.68 2.18
N LEU A 197 10.49 1.42 2.40
CA LEU A 197 10.39 2.42 3.46
C LEU A 197 10.60 1.80 4.85
N HIS A 198 9.90 0.72 5.18
CA HIS A 198 9.98 0.13 6.51
C HIS A 198 11.38 -0.40 6.83
N SER A 199 12.08 -1.00 5.84
CA SER A 199 13.48 -1.44 5.99
C SER A 199 14.45 -0.29 6.29
N ALA A 200 14.11 0.94 5.92
CA ALA A 200 14.90 2.13 6.18
C ALA A 200 14.48 2.83 7.49
N LEU A 201 13.18 2.92 7.79
CA LEU A 201 12.68 3.56 9.01
C LEU A 201 13.18 2.89 10.28
N VAL A 202 13.33 1.56 10.28
CA VAL A 202 13.88 0.83 11.43
C VAL A 202 15.33 1.18 11.74
N GLN A 203 16.06 1.77 10.79
CA GLN A 203 17.45 2.25 10.99
C GLN A 203 17.53 3.67 11.55
N SER A 204 16.40 4.36 11.69
CA SER A 204 16.36 5.63 12.44
C SER A 204 16.78 5.45 13.90
N ARG A 205 16.78 4.20 14.40
CA ARG A 205 17.34 3.82 15.69
C ARG A 205 18.76 3.28 15.50
N LYS A 206 19.70 3.84 16.25
CA LYS A 206 21.09 3.35 16.29
C LYS A 206 21.14 2.00 16.99
N ILE A 207 21.15 0.93 16.21
CA ILE A 207 21.34 -0.44 16.67
C ILE A 207 22.71 -0.88 16.16
N ASP A 208 23.53 -1.47 17.03
CA ASP A 208 24.83 -2.02 16.62
C ASP A 208 24.61 -3.43 16.03
N PRO A 209 24.79 -3.64 14.71
CA PRO A 209 24.53 -4.93 14.07
C PRO A 209 25.45 -6.03 14.58
N ASN A 210 26.59 -5.68 15.20
CA ASN A 210 27.55 -6.64 15.74
C ASN A 210 27.07 -7.28 17.05
N LYS A 211 26.16 -6.63 17.77
CA LYS A 211 25.65 -7.10 19.07
C LYS A 211 24.37 -7.87 18.89
N LYS A 212 24.49 -9.21 18.83
CA LYS A 212 23.36 -10.11 18.58
C LYS A 212 22.15 -9.86 19.51
N VAL A 213 22.40 -9.62 20.79
CA VAL A 213 21.34 -9.37 21.78
C VAL A 213 20.55 -8.11 21.45
N GLN A 214 21.21 -7.02 21.04
CA GLN A 214 20.55 -5.76 20.68
C GLN A 214 19.71 -5.90 19.41
N VAL A 215 20.24 -6.63 18.41
CA VAL A 215 19.50 -6.92 17.18
C VAL A 215 18.25 -7.74 17.49
N GLN A 216 18.36 -8.80 18.30
CA GLN A 216 17.22 -9.64 18.66
C GLN A 216 16.17 -8.88 19.49
N GLU A 217 16.60 -8.05 20.43
CA GLU A 217 15.72 -7.19 21.21
C GLU A 217 14.99 -6.18 20.31
N ALA A 218 15.71 -5.52 19.39
CA ALA A 218 15.11 -4.60 18.44
C ALA A 218 14.10 -5.28 17.51
N LEU A 219 14.40 -6.48 17.01
CA LEU A 219 13.47 -7.27 16.19
C LEU A 219 12.17 -7.58 16.95
N ASN A 220 12.26 -7.93 18.24
CA ASN A 220 11.08 -8.19 19.06
C ASN A 220 10.25 -6.91 19.26
N TYR A 221 10.88 -5.77 19.57
CA TYR A 221 10.17 -4.51 19.72
C TYR A 221 9.48 -4.07 18.42
N TYR A 222 10.19 -4.09 17.29
CA TYR A 222 9.60 -3.73 16.00
C TYR A 222 8.50 -4.71 15.58
N SER A 223 8.62 -5.98 15.96
CA SER A 223 7.56 -6.96 15.71
C SER A 223 6.29 -6.63 16.50
N ILE A 224 6.42 -6.32 17.79
CA ILE A 224 5.27 -5.96 18.64
C ILE A 224 4.66 -4.64 18.14
N GLU A 225 5.48 -3.63 17.87
CA GLU A 225 5.04 -2.33 17.38
C GLU A 225 4.28 -2.46 16.06
N SER A 226 4.85 -3.14 15.07
CA SER A 226 4.23 -3.33 13.75
C SER A 226 2.94 -4.14 13.86
N THR A 227 2.89 -5.15 14.75
CA THR A 227 1.69 -5.96 14.96
C THR A 227 0.56 -5.13 15.55
N ILE A 228 0.84 -4.31 16.57
CA ILE A 228 -0.16 -3.42 17.17
C ILE A 228 -0.64 -2.38 16.15
N ALA A 229 0.30 -1.76 15.43
CA ALA A 229 -0.01 -0.71 14.47
C ALA A 229 -0.88 -1.23 13.31
N LEU A 230 -0.52 -2.37 12.71
CA LEU A 230 -1.31 -3.01 11.66
C LEU A 230 -2.65 -3.58 12.17
N PHE A 231 -2.71 -4.04 13.42
CA PHE A 231 -3.99 -4.45 14.03
C PHE A 231 -4.95 -3.27 14.16
N VAL A 232 -4.45 -2.09 14.56
CA VAL A 232 -5.26 -0.86 14.60
C VAL A 232 -5.72 -0.48 13.20
N SER A 233 -4.84 -0.50 12.20
CA SER A 233 -5.22 -0.23 10.81
C SER A 233 -6.28 -1.22 10.30
N PHE A 234 -6.12 -2.52 10.60
CA PHE A 234 -7.11 -3.54 10.25
C PHE A 234 -8.48 -3.27 10.90
N MET A 235 -8.52 -2.84 12.17
CA MET A 235 -9.79 -2.49 12.82
C MET A 235 -10.48 -1.32 12.12
N ILE A 236 -9.73 -0.30 11.69
CA ILE A 236 -10.28 0.83 10.94
C ILE A 236 -10.86 0.36 9.61
N ASN A 237 -10.09 -0.42 8.84
CA ASN A 237 -10.52 -0.95 7.54
C ASN A 237 -11.76 -1.85 7.69
N LEU A 238 -11.81 -2.66 8.75
CA LEU A 238 -12.97 -3.48 9.10
C LEU A 238 -14.22 -2.63 9.39
N PHE A 239 -14.08 -1.55 10.17
CA PHE A 239 -15.20 -0.65 10.47
C PHE A 239 -15.71 0.07 9.21
N VAL A 240 -14.80 0.63 8.41
CA VAL A 240 -15.11 1.29 7.14
C VAL A 240 -15.85 0.32 6.21
N THR A 241 -15.25 -0.84 5.93
CA THR A 241 -15.83 -1.87 5.04
C THR A 241 -17.22 -2.29 5.51
N THR A 242 -17.43 -2.51 6.82
CA THR A 242 -18.72 -2.94 7.37
C THR A 242 -19.79 -1.86 7.26
N VAL A 243 -19.45 -0.61 7.57
CA VAL A 243 -20.40 0.52 7.51
C VAL A 243 -20.90 0.72 6.08
N PHE A 244 -20.01 0.65 5.09
CA PHE A 244 -20.37 0.77 3.68
C PHE A 244 -21.07 -0.48 3.13
N ALA A 245 -20.68 -1.68 3.57
CA ALA A 245 -21.42 -2.91 3.27
C ALA A 245 -22.88 -2.80 3.72
N LYS A 246 -23.14 -2.36 4.95
CA LYS A 246 -24.51 -2.22 5.44
C LYS A 246 -25.29 -1.10 4.74
N GLY A 247 -24.60 -0.10 4.20
CA GLY A 247 -25.21 1.00 3.48
C GLY A 247 -25.58 0.70 2.04
N PHE A 248 -24.68 0.04 1.32
CA PHE A 248 -24.74 -0.05 -0.13
C PHE A 248 -24.89 -1.47 -0.66
N TYR A 249 -24.65 -2.50 0.14
CA TYR A 249 -24.75 -3.88 -0.34
C TYR A 249 -26.17 -4.21 -0.83
N GLY A 250 -26.27 -4.64 -2.09
CA GLY A 250 -27.53 -4.90 -2.77
C GLY A 250 -28.23 -3.66 -3.37
N SER A 251 -27.64 -2.47 -3.25
CA SER A 251 -28.12 -1.25 -3.89
C SER A 251 -27.64 -1.14 -5.35
N LYS A 252 -28.35 -0.37 -6.19
CA LYS A 252 -27.92 -0.08 -7.57
C LYS A 252 -26.67 0.81 -7.63
N GLN A 253 -26.36 1.51 -6.54
CA GLN A 253 -25.22 2.45 -6.43
C GLN A 253 -23.94 1.76 -5.95
N ALA A 254 -23.98 0.47 -5.60
CA ALA A 254 -22.83 -0.27 -5.09
C ALA A 254 -21.64 -0.28 -6.07
N GLY A 255 -21.90 -0.29 -7.38
CA GLY A 255 -20.86 -0.33 -8.41
C GLY A 255 -20.23 1.01 -8.76
N THR A 256 -20.73 2.12 -8.22
CA THR A 256 -20.25 3.49 -8.50
C THR A 256 -19.86 4.21 -7.20
N ILE A 257 -19.56 3.45 -6.15
CA ILE A 257 -19.15 4.01 -4.88
C ILE A 257 -17.68 4.46 -4.97
N GLY A 258 -17.44 5.70 -4.59
CA GLY A 258 -16.12 6.31 -4.48
C GLY A 258 -16.06 7.22 -3.25
N LEU A 259 -14.90 7.84 -3.02
CA LEU A 259 -14.64 8.66 -1.82
C LEU A 259 -15.62 9.84 -1.66
N VAL A 260 -16.09 10.42 -2.77
CA VAL A 260 -17.08 11.51 -2.79
C VAL A 260 -18.46 11.02 -2.34
N ASN A 261 -18.97 9.99 -3.02
CA ASN A 261 -20.30 9.41 -2.78
C ASN A 261 -20.40 8.79 -1.38
N ALA A 262 -19.30 8.22 -0.88
CA ALA A 262 -19.16 7.75 0.48
C ALA A 262 -19.40 8.87 1.51
N GLY A 263 -18.78 10.03 1.32
CA GLY A 263 -18.96 11.19 2.19
C GLY A 263 -20.40 11.71 2.20
N GLN A 264 -21.03 11.81 1.03
CA GLN A 264 -22.42 12.25 0.91
C GLN A 264 -23.38 11.31 1.64
N TYR A 265 -23.21 9.99 1.48
CA TYR A 265 -24.01 9.00 2.19
C TYR A 265 -23.84 9.09 3.71
N LEU A 266 -22.61 9.27 4.20
CA LEU A 266 -22.37 9.48 5.62
C LEU A 266 -23.11 10.71 6.15
N GLN A 267 -23.15 11.80 5.38
CA GLN A 267 -23.90 13.00 5.73
C GLN A 267 -25.42 12.78 5.72
N GLU A 268 -25.96 12.11 4.72
CA GLU A 268 -27.40 11.86 4.62
C GLU A 268 -27.90 10.98 5.76
N LYS A 269 -27.15 9.93 6.09
CA LYS A 269 -27.59 8.94 7.07
C LYS A 269 -27.27 9.34 8.52
N TYR A 270 -26.13 9.98 8.74
CA TYR A 270 -25.62 10.24 10.09
C TYR A 270 -25.35 11.73 10.38
N GLY A 271 -25.47 12.61 9.38
CA GLY A 271 -25.15 14.04 9.51
C GLY A 271 -26.13 14.87 10.34
N GLY A 272 -27.23 14.27 10.82
CA GLY A 272 -28.14 14.86 11.82
C GLY A 272 -27.72 14.65 13.28
N GLY A 273 -26.63 13.91 13.53
CA GLY A 273 -26.12 13.59 14.86
C GLY A 273 -25.19 14.66 15.46
N LEU A 274 -24.66 14.36 16.65
CA LEU A 274 -23.79 15.26 17.44
C LEU A 274 -22.39 15.46 16.81
N LEU A 275 -21.97 14.55 15.92
CA LEU A 275 -20.66 14.57 15.26
C LEU A 275 -20.79 15.00 13.79
N PRO A 276 -20.00 15.98 13.31
CA PRO A 276 -20.00 16.41 11.91
C PRO A 276 -19.25 15.41 11.03
N ILE A 277 -19.85 14.24 10.78
CA ILE A 277 -19.18 13.07 10.17
C ILE A 277 -18.62 13.35 8.77
N LEU A 278 -19.31 14.15 7.95
CA LEU A 278 -18.78 14.58 6.65
C LEU A 278 -17.45 15.31 6.78
N TYR A 279 -17.33 16.17 7.79
CA TYR A 279 -16.09 16.89 8.05
C TYR A 279 -15.03 15.98 8.66
N ILE A 280 -15.42 15.03 9.51
CA ILE A 280 -14.48 14.03 10.04
C ILE A 280 -13.93 13.15 8.91
N TRP A 281 -14.77 12.74 7.97
CA TRP A 281 -14.37 12.02 6.76
C TRP A 281 -13.44 12.85 5.89
N GLY A 282 -13.82 14.08 5.56
CA GLY A 282 -12.99 14.97 4.75
C GLY A 282 -11.65 15.30 5.41
N ILE A 283 -11.63 15.61 6.71
CA ILE A 283 -10.40 15.89 7.46
C ILE A 283 -9.55 14.61 7.58
N GLY A 284 -10.17 13.46 7.79
CA GLY A 284 -9.50 12.16 7.87
C GLY A 284 -8.83 11.79 6.54
N LEU A 285 -9.54 11.94 5.42
CA LEU A 285 -8.99 11.74 4.08
C LEU A 285 -7.84 12.70 3.76
N LEU A 286 -7.99 13.98 4.12
CA LEU A 286 -6.92 14.96 3.97
C LEU A 286 -5.70 14.53 4.81
N ALA A 287 -5.89 14.17 6.08
CA ALA A 287 -4.82 13.72 6.96
C ALA A 287 -4.10 12.47 6.45
N ALA A 288 -4.87 11.49 5.93
CA ALA A 288 -4.33 10.28 5.32
C ALA A 288 -3.48 10.59 4.08
N GLY A 289 -3.99 11.42 3.15
CA GLY A 289 -3.26 11.84 1.96
C GLY A 289 -1.96 12.56 2.30
N GLN A 290 -2.00 13.49 3.26
CA GLN A 290 -0.80 14.24 3.68
C GLN A 290 0.22 13.36 4.40
N SER A 291 -0.22 12.44 5.27
CA SER A 291 0.71 11.52 5.91
C SER A 291 1.37 10.60 4.89
N SER A 292 0.64 10.17 3.87
CA SER A 292 1.16 9.34 2.79
C SER A 292 2.17 10.10 1.91
N THR A 293 1.97 11.41 1.71
CA THR A 293 2.94 12.25 1.00
C THR A 293 4.31 12.31 1.69
N ILE A 294 4.31 12.30 3.02
CA ILE A 294 5.54 12.26 3.82
C ILE A 294 6.22 10.90 3.68
N THR A 295 5.48 9.80 3.83
CA THR A 295 6.02 8.44 3.69
C THR A 295 6.53 8.20 2.28
N GLY A 296 5.83 8.68 1.25
CA GLY A 296 6.24 8.62 -0.14
C GLY A 296 7.54 9.40 -0.40
N THR A 297 7.67 10.61 0.15
CA THR A 297 8.92 11.39 0.03
C THR A 297 10.09 10.64 0.66
N TYR A 298 9.92 10.07 1.86
CA TYR A 298 10.95 9.25 2.50
C TYR A 298 11.28 7.98 1.70
N ALA A 299 10.27 7.25 1.27
CA ALA A 299 10.44 6.04 0.47
C ALA A 299 11.26 6.34 -0.79
N GLY A 300 10.91 7.42 -1.50
CA GLY A 300 11.64 7.87 -2.69
C GLY A 300 13.09 8.23 -2.42
N GLN A 301 13.39 8.88 -1.28
CA GLN A 301 14.77 9.18 -0.89
C GLN A 301 15.59 7.91 -0.64
N PHE A 302 15.03 6.93 0.07
CA PHE A 302 15.72 5.67 0.33
C PHE A 302 15.85 4.82 -0.92
N ILE A 303 14.82 4.78 -1.78
CA ILE A 303 14.88 4.09 -3.08
C ILE A 303 15.98 4.69 -3.94
N MET A 304 15.98 6.01 -4.14
CA MET A 304 16.96 6.66 -5.00
C MET A 304 18.38 6.64 -4.40
N GLY A 305 18.53 6.91 -3.10
CA GLY A 305 19.81 6.85 -2.41
C GLY A 305 20.38 5.42 -2.39
N GLY A 306 19.54 4.41 -2.17
CA GLY A 306 19.96 3.01 -2.15
C GLY A 306 20.32 2.47 -3.52
N PHE A 307 19.43 2.63 -4.51
CA PHE A 307 19.67 2.09 -5.84
C PHE A 307 20.73 2.87 -6.62
N LEU A 308 20.72 4.21 -6.58
CA LEU A 308 21.56 5.06 -7.44
C LEU A 308 22.71 5.77 -6.72
N ASP A 309 22.79 5.76 -5.39
CA ASP A 309 23.70 6.61 -4.59
C ASP A 309 23.48 8.12 -4.76
N LEU A 310 22.32 8.52 -5.27
CA LEU A 310 22.04 9.92 -5.54
C LEU A 310 21.44 10.59 -4.30
N ARG A 311 22.20 11.51 -3.72
CA ARG A 311 21.74 12.32 -2.58
C ARG A 311 21.10 13.62 -3.09
N MET A 312 19.78 13.59 -3.29
CA MET A 312 19.00 14.80 -3.56
C MET A 312 18.42 15.42 -2.28
N LYS A 313 18.28 16.74 -2.27
CA LYS A 313 17.56 17.46 -1.21
C LYS A 313 16.08 17.04 -1.19
N LYS A 314 15.54 16.84 0.02
CA LYS A 314 14.14 16.44 0.27
C LYS A 314 13.12 17.22 -0.55
N TRP A 315 13.24 18.55 -0.51
CA TRP A 315 12.31 19.46 -1.17
C TRP A 315 12.22 19.29 -2.70
N LEU A 316 13.33 18.88 -3.32
CA LEU A 316 13.52 18.83 -4.76
C LEU A 316 13.01 17.50 -5.23
N ARG A 317 13.27 16.46 -4.43
CA ARG A 317 12.70 15.14 -4.64
C ARG A 317 11.18 15.18 -4.60
N ALA A 318 10.60 15.73 -3.53
CA ALA A 318 9.17 15.88 -3.39
C ALA A 318 8.56 16.73 -4.51
N LEU A 319 9.21 17.83 -4.91
CA LEU A 319 8.77 18.65 -6.03
C LEU A 319 8.73 17.86 -7.35
N ILE A 320 9.78 17.09 -7.64
CA ILE A 320 9.86 16.29 -8.87
C ILE A 320 8.78 15.22 -8.88
N THR A 321 8.66 14.41 -7.82
CA THR A 321 7.67 13.33 -7.77
C THR A 321 6.24 13.87 -7.82
N ARG A 322 5.94 14.95 -7.07
CA ARG A 322 4.62 15.59 -7.13
C ARG A 322 4.34 16.20 -8.50
N SER A 323 5.33 16.79 -9.18
CA SER A 323 5.11 17.31 -10.53
C SER A 323 4.69 16.19 -11.49
N PHE A 324 5.31 15.01 -11.39
CA PHE A 324 4.92 13.84 -12.18
C PHE A 324 3.56 13.27 -11.82
N ALA A 325 3.08 13.44 -10.58
CA ALA A 325 1.75 13.02 -10.16
C ALA A 325 0.65 14.04 -10.49
N ILE A 326 0.92 15.33 -10.31
CA ILE A 326 -0.05 16.42 -10.51
C ILE A 326 -0.36 16.61 -11.99
N VAL A 327 0.64 16.56 -12.88
CA VAL A 327 0.42 16.77 -14.32
C VAL A 327 -0.63 15.82 -14.91
N PRO A 328 -0.55 14.48 -14.77
CA PRO A 328 -1.57 13.58 -15.29
C PRO A 328 -2.92 13.78 -14.58
N THR A 329 -2.91 14.01 -13.27
CA THR A 329 -4.13 14.26 -12.49
C THR A 329 -4.85 15.54 -12.94
N MET A 330 -4.12 16.61 -13.20
CA MET A 330 -4.64 17.88 -13.70
C MET A 330 -5.20 17.76 -15.11
N ILE A 331 -4.50 17.04 -16.00
CA ILE A 331 -4.99 16.78 -17.36
C ILE A 331 -6.35 16.08 -17.30
N ILE A 332 -6.45 15.05 -16.46
CA ILE A 332 -7.70 14.28 -16.30
C ILE A 332 -8.80 15.16 -15.69
N ALA A 333 -8.48 15.93 -14.64
CA ALA A 333 -9.43 16.83 -13.99
C ALA A 333 -9.95 17.94 -14.92
N LEU A 334 -9.09 18.47 -15.81
CA LEU A 334 -9.46 19.54 -16.75
C LEU A 334 -10.27 19.01 -17.95
N ILE A 335 -9.85 17.88 -18.53
CA ILE A 335 -10.51 17.32 -19.72
C ILE A 335 -11.86 16.69 -19.35
N PHE A 336 -11.95 16.03 -18.18
CA PHE A 336 -13.09 15.22 -17.78
C PHE A 336 -13.86 15.80 -16.59
N ASN A 337 -13.90 17.13 -16.49
CA ASN A 337 -14.46 17.95 -15.40
C ASN A 337 -15.96 17.71 -15.06
N LYS A 338 -16.59 16.63 -15.56
CA LYS A 338 -18.01 16.30 -15.41
C LYS A 338 -18.35 14.82 -15.14
N SER A 339 -17.41 13.88 -15.12
CA SER A 339 -17.75 12.47 -14.86
C SER A 339 -16.93 11.87 -13.72
N GLU A 340 -17.58 11.64 -12.58
CA GLU A 340 -17.06 10.85 -11.45
C GLU A 340 -16.46 9.51 -11.92
N THR A 341 -17.05 8.93 -12.97
CA THR A 341 -16.61 7.66 -13.58
C THR A 341 -15.19 7.68 -14.13
N THR A 342 -14.62 8.82 -14.52
CA THR A 342 -13.25 8.88 -15.07
C THR A 342 -12.18 8.82 -13.98
N LEU A 343 -12.49 9.30 -12.77
CA LEU A 343 -11.59 9.18 -11.63
C LEU A 343 -11.57 7.75 -11.10
N ASP A 344 -12.73 7.10 -11.06
CA ASP A 344 -12.84 5.68 -10.72
C ASP A 344 -11.99 4.83 -11.67
N ILE A 345 -12.08 5.11 -12.99
CA ILE A 345 -11.22 4.46 -13.99
C ILE A 345 -9.74 4.71 -13.67
N LEU A 346 -9.32 5.96 -13.47
CA LEU A 346 -7.92 6.27 -13.14
C LEU A 346 -7.44 5.52 -11.89
N ASN A 347 -8.26 5.42 -10.85
CA ASN A 347 -7.94 4.66 -9.65
C ASN A 347 -7.78 3.16 -9.94
N GLU A 348 -8.64 2.57 -10.79
CA GLU A 348 -8.46 1.20 -11.27
C GLU A 348 -7.12 1.01 -12.00
N TRP A 349 -6.75 1.92 -12.91
CA TRP A 349 -5.46 1.89 -13.60
C TRP A 349 -4.28 1.98 -12.62
N LEU A 350 -4.38 2.82 -11.58
CA LEU A 350 -3.35 2.96 -10.57
C LEU A 350 -3.23 1.69 -9.71
N ASN A 351 -4.34 1.05 -9.37
CA ASN A 351 -4.33 -0.24 -8.67
C ASN A 351 -3.66 -1.32 -9.50
N VAL A 352 -3.97 -1.41 -10.80
CA VAL A 352 -3.29 -2.33 -11.74
C VAL A 352 -1.78 -2.03 -11.79
N LEU A 353 -1.42 -0.75 -11.86
CA LEU A 353 -0.02 -0.32 -11.82
C LEU A 353 0.67 -0.77 -10.53
N GLN A 354 0.06 -0.60 -9.36
CA GLN A 354 0.62 -1.09 -8.09
C GLN A 354 0.78 -2.62 -8.09
N SER A 355 -0.24 -3.34 -8.57
CA SER A 355 -0.23 -4.81 -8.71
C SER A 355 0.97 -5.31 -9.54
N MET A 356 1.32 -4.62 -10.63
CA MET A 356 2.50 -4.95 -11.45
C MET A 356 3.81 -4.80 -10.68
N GLN A 357 3.87 -3.92 -9.68
CA GLN A 357 5.11 -3.56 -9.01
C GLN A 357 5.44 -4.48 -7.82
N ILE A 358 4.45 -5.20 -7.29
CA ILE A 358 4.59 -6.09 -6.13
C ILE A 358 5.76 -7.10 -6.26
N PRO A 359 5.93 -7.85 -7.38
CA PRO A 359 7.01 -8.82 -7.48
C PRO A 359 8.41 -8.20 -7.34
N PHE A 360 8.59 -6.96 -7.79
CA PHE A 360 9.89 -6.29 -7.77
C PHE A 360 10.32 -5.82 -6.38
N ALA A 361 9.39 -5.71 -5.43
CA ALA A 361 9.72 -5.50 -4.02
C ALA A 361 9.81 -6.83 -3.27
N LEU A 362 8.88 -7.75 -3.50
CA LEU A 362 8.79 -9.01 -2.74
C LEU A 362 9.92 -9.98 -3.08
N ILE A 363 10.24 -10.18 -4.36
CA ILE A 363 11.24 -11.18 -4.75
C ILE A 363 12.61 -10.81 -4.17
N PRO A 364 13.14 -9.58 -4.33
CA PRO A 364 14.40 -9.20 -3.71
C PRO A 364 14.37 -9.30 -2.19
N LEU A 365 13.27 -8.91 -1.55
CA LEU A 365 13.13 -9.04 -0.08
C LEU A 365 13.29 -10.50 0.36
N LEU A 366 12.54 -11.41 -0.24
CA LEU A 366 12.55 -12.83 0.14
C LEU A 366 13.92 -13.47 -0.10
N THR A 367 14.54 -13.18 -1.25
CA THR A 367 15.89 -13.65 -1.58
C THR A 367 16.93 -13.18 -0.56
N LEU A 368 16.91 -11.88 -0.22
CA LEU A 368 17.91 -11.30 0.69
C LEU A 368 17.73 -11.79 2.13
N VAL A 369 16.49 -11.96 2.60
CA VAL A 369 16.21 -12.49 3.94
C VAL A 369 16.60 -13.97 4.08
N SER A 370 16.54 -14.74 2.99
CA SER A 370 16.94 -16.15 2.95
C SER A 370 18.46 -16.36 2.81
N LYS A 371 19.21 -15.33 2.40
CA LYS A 371 20.64 -15.44 2.09
C LYS A 371 21.51 -15.34 3.35
N GLU A 372 22.23 -16.41 3.66
CA GLU A 372 23.11 -16.48 4.84
C GLU A 372 24.26 -15.47 4.79
N GLN A 373 24.77 -15.17 3.59
CA GLN A 373 25.84 -14.18 3.40
C GLN A 373 25.39 -12.76 3.77
N VAL A 374 24.10 -12.45 3.64
CA VAL A 374 23.53 -11.12 3.91
C VAL A 374 23.05 -11.05 5.36
N MET A 375 22.28 -12.05 5.80
CA MET A 375 21.62 -12.03 7.11
C MET A 375 22.44 -12.64 8.25
N GLY A 376 23.49 -13.39 7.93
CA GLY A 376 24.29 -14.14 8.91
C GLY A 376 23.43 -15.00 9.83
N VAL A 377 23.58 -14.80 11.14
CA VAL A 377 22.87 -15.55 12.19
C VAL A 377 21.37 -15.24 12.23
N PHE A 378 20.92 -14.15 11.62
CA PHE A 378 19.51 -13.71 11.61
C PHE A 378 18.73 -14.17 10.38
N LYS A 379 19.30 -15.10 9.60
CA LYS A 379 18.62 -15.74 8.48
C LYS A 379 17.29 -16.38 8.93
N ILE A 380 16.28 -16.32 8.07
CA ILE A 380 15.00 -16.99 8.34
C ILE A 380 15.12 -18.51 8.29
N GLY A 381 14.38 -19.18 9.18
CA GLY A 381 14.26 -20.63 9.17
C GLY A 381 13.53 -21.15 7.92
N PRO A 382 13.73 -22.44 7.55
CA PRO A 382 13.19 -23.03 6.33
C PRO A 382 11.66 -23.14 6.30
N VAL A 383 11.00 -23.01 7.46
CA VAL A 383 9.54 -22.94 7.54
C VAL A 383 9.05 -21.55 7.14
N MET A 384 9.60 -20.50 7.74
CA MET A 384 9.25 -19.11 7.43
C MET A 384 9.58 -18.77 5.98
N GLU A 385 10.70 -19.26 5.46
CA GLU A 385 11.06 -19.14 4.05
C GLU A 385 9.97 -19.72 3.13
N ARG A 386 9.55 -20.97 3.36
CA ARG A 386 8.49 -21.61 2.57
C ARG A 386 7.15 -20.88 2.68
N VAL A 387 6.78 -20.44 3.88
CA VAL A 387 5.54 -19.68 4.09
C VAL A 387 5.60 -18.34 3.34
N SER A 388 6.72 -17.63 3.42
CA SER A 388 6.86 -16.31 2.80
C SER A 388 6.86 -16.40 1.27
N TRP A 389 7.53 -17.42 0.70
CA TRP A 389 7.47 -17.69 -0.74
C TRP A 389 6.08 -18.14 -1.19
N ALA A 390 5.36 -18.93 -0.40
CA ALA A 390 3.99 -19.32 -0.71
C ALA A 390 3.04 -18.10 -0.72
N VAL A 391 3.19 -17.20 0.26
CA VAL A 391 2.44 -15.93 0.32
C VAL A 391 2.78 -15.05 -0.87
N ALA A 392 4.05 -14.86 -1.20
CA ALA A 392 4.44 -14.07 -2.38
C ALA A 392 3.92 -14.69 -3.67
N ALA A 393 4.02 -16.01 -3.86
CA ALA A 393 3.47 -16.68 -5.03
C ALA A 393 1.95 -16.48 -5.14
N LEU A 394 1.22 -16.61 -4.03
CA LEU A 394 -0.22 -16.36 -3.98
C LEU A 394 -0.55 -14.93 -4.41
N VAL A 395 0.14 -13.93 -3.85
CA VAL A 395 -0.07 -12.51 -4.17
C VAL A 395 0.27 -12.23 -5.63
N ILE A 396 1.38 -12.77 -6.15
CA ILE A 396 1.79 -12.59 -7.56
C ILE A 396 0.76 -13.21 -8.51
N VAL A 397 0.24 -14.41 -8.20
CA VAL A 397 -0.78 -15.08 -9.03
C VAL A 397 -2.10 -14.31 -9.01
N ILE A 398 -2.54 -13.86 -7.83
CA ILE A 398 -3.76 -13.06 -7.66
C ILE A 398 -3.68 -11.77 -8.48
N ASN A 399 -2.56 -11.04 -8.36
CA ASN A 399 -2.35 -9.80 -9.11
C ASN A 399 -2.17 -10.04 -10.61
N GLY A 400 -1.56 -11.18 -10.99
CA GLY A 400 -1.46 -11.63 -12.38
C GLY A 400 -2.83 -11.84 -13.02
N TYR A 401 -3.82 -12.35 -12.27
CA TYR A 401 -5.19 -12.49 -12.77
C TYR A 401 -5.83 -11.12 -13.06
N LEU A 402 -5.69 -10.14 -12.17
CA LEU A 402 -6.23 -8.79 -12.40
C LEU A 402 -5.56 -8.09 -13.59
N LEU A 403 -4.26 -8.29 -13.78
CA LEU A 403 -3.56 -7.83 -14.98
C LEU A 403 -4.15 -8.45 -16.25
N LEU A 404 -4.39 -9.76 -16.25
CA LEU A 404 -4.97 -10.44 -17.41
C LEU A 404 -6.42 -9.99 -17.68
N ASP A 405 -7.27 -9.87 -16.67
CA ASP A 405 -8.65 -9.38 -16.80
C ASP A 405 -8.66 -7.96 -17.40
N PHE A 406 -7.79 -7.10 -16.88
CA PHE A 406 -7.64 -5.73 -17.32
C PHE A 406 -7.17 -5.63 -18.78
N PHE A 407 -6.09 -6.35 -19.14
CA PHE A 407 -5.60 -6.34 -20.51
C PHE A 407 -6.61 -6.92 -21.50
N MET A 408 -7.36 -7.95 -21.13
CA MET A 408 -8.40 -8.51 -22.00
C MET A 408 -9.57 -7.54 -22.23
N ALA A 409 -9.87 -6.67 -21.25
CA ALA A 409 -10.94 -5.68 -21.38
C ALA A 409 -10.52 -4.46 -22.21
N GLU A 410 -9.29 -3.98 -22.03
CA GLU A 410 -8.85 -2.70 -22.60
C GLU A 410 -8.16 -2.84 -23.96
N VAL A 411 -7.58 -4.01 -24.25
CA VAL A 411 -6.80 -4.21 -25.48
C VAL A 411 -7.72 -4.52 -26.67
N ASN A 412 -8.20 -3.46 -27.31
CA ASN A 412 -8.92 -3.52 -28.58
C ASN A 412 -7.99 -3.12 -29.74
N GLY A 413 -7.43 -4.12 -30.44
CA GLY A 413 -6.65 -3.90 -31.68
C GLY A 413 -5.34 -4.71 -31.76
N LEU A 414 -4.97 -5.12 -32.98
CA LEU A 414 -3.83 -6.02 -33.23
C LEU A 414 -2.47 -5.40 -32.85
N LEU A 415 -2.26 -4.11 -33.15
CA LEU A 415 -1.01 -3.41 -32.84
C LEU A 415 -0.82 -3.18 -31.34
N LEU A 416 -1.89 -2.74 -30.66
CA LEU A 416 -1.89 -2.56 -29.21
C LEU A 416 -1.69 -3.91 -28.49
N GLY A 417 -2.32 -4.98 -28.99
CA GLY A 417 -2.13 -6.33 -28.48
C GLY A 417 -0.71 -6.84 -28.62
N LEU A 418 -0.07 -6.67 -29.79
CA LEU A 418 1.34 -7.02 -29.98
C LEU A 418 2.24 -6.25 -29.01
N PHE A 419 2.03 -4.94 -28.85
CA PHE A 419 2.80 -4.13 -27.91
C PHE A 419 2.64 -4.62 -26.47
N VAL A 420 1.41 -4.78 -25.99
CA VAL A 420 1.13 -5.26 -24.63
C VAL A 420 1.70 -6.66 -24.39
N CYS A 421 1.57 -7.58 -25.34
CA CYS A 421 2.19 -8.90 -25.25
C CYS A 421 3.71 -8.83 -25.13
N THR A 422 4.38 -7.99 -25.94
CA THR A 422 5.84 -7.84 -25.85
C THR A 422 6.30 -7.27 -24.51
N VAL A 423 5.59 -6.26 -23.99
CA VAL A 423 5.88 -5.68 -22.67
C VAL A 423 5.65 -6.71 -21.56
N THR A 424 4.57 -7.49 -21.65
CA THR A 424 4.22 -8.53 -20.68
C THR A 424 5.26 -9.66 -20.69
N MET A 425 5.74 -10.06 -21.87
CA MET A 425 6.81 -11.05 -22.00
C MET A 425 8.13 -10.54 -21.42
N ALA A 426 8.49 -9.28 -21.65
CA ALA A 426 9.67 -8.66 -21.05
C ALA A 426 9.56 -8.57 -19.51
N TYR A 427 8.37 -8.21 -19.01
CA TYR A 427 8.04 -8.19 -17.59
C TYR A 427 8.21 -9.57 -16.95
N LEU A 428 7.60 -10.61 -17.54
CA LEU A 428 7.69 -11.98 -17.05
C LEU A 428 9.12 -12.50 -17.12
N ALA A 429 9.86 -12.21 -18.19
CA ALA A 429 11.27 -12.57 -18.30
C ALA A 429 12.11 -11.93 -17.18
N PHE A 430 11.83 -10.69 -16.82
CA PHE A 430 12.53 -10.02 -15.72
C PHE A 430 12.15 -10.61 -14.35
N VAL A 431 10.88 -10.93 -14.11
CA VAL A 431 10.45 -11.66 -12.89
C VAL A 431 11.13 -13.02 -12.79
N ILE A 432 11.16 -13.80 -13.89
CA ILE A 432 11.85 -15.09 -13.94
C ILE A 432 13.35 -14.91 -13.70
N TYR A 433 13.97 -13.86 -14.25
CA TYR A 433 15.37 -13.54 -13.99
C TYR A 433 15.63 -13.34 -12.49
N LEU A 434 14.81 -12.53 -11.81
CA LEU A 434 14.95 -12.28 -10.37
C LEU A 434 14.82 -13.58 -9.55
N ILE A 435 13.86 -14.45 -9.91
CA ILE A 435 13.66 -15.74 -9.25
C ILE A 435 14.81 -16.72 -9.56
N SER A 436 15.33 -16.74 -10.78
CA SER A 436 16.38 -17.68 -11.18
C SER A 436 17.73 -17.38 -10.50
N ARG A 437 18.02 -16.10 -10.26
CA ARG A 437 19.22 -15.64 -9.57
C ARG A 437 19.23 -15.98 -8.08
N ASP A 438 18.06 -16.23 -7.51
CA ASP A 438 17.86 -16.61 -6.11
C ASP A 438 18.67 -17.84 -5.70
N GLY A 439 18.91 -18.81 -6.60
CA GLY A 439 19.69 -20.02 -6.29
C GLY A 439 19.12 -20.89 -5.14
N ALA A 440 18.08 -20.45 -4.42
CA ALA A 440 17.48 -21.13 -3.28
C ALA A 440 16.51 -22.23 -3.75
N ILE A 441 15.74 -21.97 -4.81
CA ILE A 441 14.89 -23.01 -5.43
C ILE A 441 15.77 -24.11 -6.02
N CYS A 442 16.82 -23.73 -6.76
CA CYS A 442 17.71 -24.70 -7.40
C CYS A 442 18.52 -25.49 -6.35
N SER A 443 19.08 -24.85 -5.32
CA SER A 443 19.85 -25.55 -4.29
C SER A 443 19.01 -26.44 -3.38
N THR A 444 17.73 -26.11 -3.13
CA THR A 444 16.85 -26.94 -2.28
C THR A 444 16.30 -28.14 -3.05
N LEU A 445 15.97 -27.97 -4.35
CA LEU A 445 15.58 -29.08 -5.22
C LEU A 445 16.76 -29.99 -5.56
N LEU A 446 17.94 -29.43 -5.86
CA LEU A 446 19.17 -30.21 -6.05
C LEU A 446 19.63 -30.88 -4.76
N ARG A 447 19.52 -30.25 -3.58
CA ARG A 447 19.81 -30.93 -2.29
C ARG A 447 18.82 -32.04 -2.01
N ARG A 448 17.53 -31.88 -2.34
CA ARG A 448 16.54 -32.96 -2.20
C ARG A 448 16.81 -34.11 -3.16
N LEU A 449 17.12 -33.82 -4.42
CA LEU A 449 17.50 -34.83 -5.41
C LEU A 449 18.81 -35.53 -5.02
N CYS A 450 19.79 -34.80 -4.48
CA CYS A 450 21.06 -35.36 -4.05
C CYS A 450 20.97 -36.14 -2.73
N ASN A 451 20.01 -35.82 -1.84
CA ASN A 451 19.74 -36.57 -0.61
C ASN A 451 18.80 -37.77 -0.82
N THR A 452 18.10 -37.88 -1.95
CA THR A 452 17.36 -39.10 -2.34
C THR A 452 18.23 -40.15 -3.03
N TRP A 453 19.49 -39.81 -3.35
CA TRP A 453 20.48 -40.68 -4.01
C TRP A 453 21.66 -41.06 -3.10
N LYS A 454 21.54 -40.82 -1.79
CA LYS A 454 22.37 -41.39 -0.71
C LYS A 454 21.46 -42.20 0.18
#